data_AF-A0AA37KTJ2-F1
#
_entry.id   AF-A0AA37KTJ2-F1
#
_cell.length_a   1.000
_cell.length_b   1.000
_cell.length_c   1.000
_cell.angle_alpha   90.00
_cell.angle_beta   90.00
_cell.angle_gamma   90.00
#
_symmetry.space_group_name_H-M   'P 1'
#
loop_
_entity.id
_entity.type
_entity.pdbx_description
1 polymer ?
#
loop_
_entity_poly.entity_id
_entity_poly.type
_entity_poly.pdbx_seq_one_letter_code
_entity_poly.pdbx_strand_id
1 'polypeptide(L)'
;MVLPVNSGTRRAPDRRPDEVTAAARAAPAPTRSNPSPDLPLAALHLSRGAAPIRPRSAGMTASSIGHRAGTAAALSPVQSEAIARLQDLHRRFTDLVNDNWGTEELDKVFDQAMLPTLVAAESARHPSLPLSLLESPAAVRAWFAAPRPDGERARAVLTLPTPGEDHVVAADLQRHADAVSIVIADPLRFNQENQARYTSEVLPALARLLPEGGTAALFMLDIQTSDSGCRIFALSAASKFAQAGERLNALHRQALESPGQPPRTALGRTAQPLAQDGAVQVLEGRHFLPAEFFKHAQRQSSLDGWKQAQAPGQADAAVNRRGESLPDRHHAHRQERYKMPFLLQAAMAPDSDDDEAEPVSPRTMSDMLEVSDSIERKRIAFIGRAIAYLHTASPAESQALLDRMVAHDVGEPDDIAALDLGQRLWGPDPRTLPPE
;
A
#
# COMPACT_ATOMS: atom_id res chain seq x y z
N MET A 1 -13.71 -32.48 48.19
CA MET A 1 -13.55 -31.09 48.67
C MET A 1 -14.28 -30.21 47.68
N VAL A 2 -15.37 -29.59 48.12
CA VAL A 2 -16.45 -29.02 47.32
C VAL A 2 -16.70 -27.60 47.82
N LEU A 3 -16.62 -26.62 46.89
CA LEU A 3 -17.25 -25.28 46.88
C LEU A 3 -16.82 -24.23 47.95
N PRO A 4 -17.03 -22.89 47.74
CA PRO A 4 -18.10 -22.32 46.90
C PRO A 4 -17.88 -21.08 46.02
N VAL A 5 -18.84 -21.02 45.09
CA VAL A 5 -19.45 -19.91 44.34
C VAL A 5 -19.74 -18.69 45.24
N ASN A 6 -19.55 -17.48 44.71
CA ASN A 6 -20.28 -16.32 45.23
C ASN A 6 -20.78 -15.40 44.10
N SER A 7 -22.10 -15.29 44.07
CA SER A 7 -22.95 -14.44 43.24
C SER A 7 -23.14 -13.08 43.90
N GLY A 8 -23.07 -11.98 43.14
CA GLY A 8 -23.27 -10.64 43.68
C GLY A 8 -23.54 -9.57 42.63
N THR A 9 -24.78 -9.55 42.14
CA THR A 9 -25.40 -8.48 41.34
C THR A 9 -25.39 -7.12 42.05
N ARG A 10 -24.96 -6.04 41.38
CA ARG A 10 -25.33 -4.65 41.72
C ARG A 10 -25.90 -3.92 40.50
N ARG A 11 -27.20 -3.62 40.58
CA ARG A 11 -27.94 -2.69 39.73
C ARG A 11 -27.47 -1.25 39.99
N ALA A 12 -27.26 -0.49 38.93
CA ALA A 12 -27.17 0.98 38.98
C ALA A 12 -28.57 1.58 38.75
N PRO A 13 -28.94 2.68 39.43
CA PRO A 13 -30.26 3.27 39.30
C PRO A 13 -30.40 4.21 38.09
N ASP A 14 -31.54 4.01 37.46
CA ASP A 14 -32.26 4.81 36.47
C ASP A 14 -32.41 6.29 36.91
N ARG A 15 -32.00 7.24 36.06
CA ARG A 15 -32.33 8.66 36.19
C ARG A 15 -33.11 9.09 34.96
N ARG A 16 -34.42 9.29 35.15
CA ARG A 16 -35.27 10.03 34.22
C ARG A 16 -35.02 11.54 34.31
N PRO A 17 -35.25 12.30 33.23
CA PRO A 17 -35.20 13.75 33.22
C PRO A 17 -36.59 14.35 33.52
N ASP A 18 -36.62 15.40 34.35
CA ASP A 18 -37.78 16.27 34.51
C ASP A 18 -37.63 17.52 33.62
N GLU A 19 -38.68 17.77 32.86
CA GLU A 19 -38.99 19.00 32.12
C GLU A 19 -39.26 20.18 33.06
N VAL A 20 -38.82 21.40 32.72
CA VAL A 20 -39.59 22.65 32.98
C VAL A 20 -39.23 23.75 31.95
N THR A 21 -40.19 24.02 31.06
CA THR A 21 -40.65 25.27 30.38
C THR A 21 -39.73 26.44 29.98
N ALA A 22 -39.77 26.72 28.66
CA ALA A 22 -40.18 27.95 27.96
C ALA A 22 -39.71 29.36 28.42
N ALA A 23 -38.98 30.05 27.54
CA ALA A 23 -39.18 31.49 27.27
C ALA A 23 -38.72 31.87 25.85
N ALA A 24 -39.64 32.47 25.11
CA ALA A 24 -39.48 33.00 23.77
C ALA A 24 -38.48 34.16 23.70
N ARG A 25 -37.70 34.26 22.61
CA ARG A 25 -37.13 35.54 22.14
C ARG A 25 -36.87 35.51 20.63
N ALA A 26 -37.17 36.65 20.03
CA ALA A 26 -37.40 36.89 18.61
C ALA A 26 -36.14 36.81 17.73
N ALA A 27 -36.34 36.40 16.48
CA ALA A 27 -35.39 36.51 15.39
C ALA A 27 -35.45 37.91 14.75
N PRO A 28 -34.31 38.53 14.38
CA PRO A 28 -34.30 39.62 13.43
C PRO A 28 -34.01 39.11 12.01
N ALA A 29 -34.78 39.62 11.06
CA ALA A 29 -34.61 39.44 9.62
C ALA A 29 -33.35 40.16 9.09
N PRO A 30 -32.65 39.62 8.08
CA PRO A 30 -31.65 40.39 7.36
C PRO A 30 -32.31 41.19 6.22
N THR A 31 -32.10 42.49 6.27
CA THR A 31 -32.49 43.48 5.25
C THR A 31 -31.62 43.35 4.00
N ARG A 32 -32.29 43.51 2.84
CA ARG A 32 -31.70 43.68 1.52
C ARG A 32 -30.85 44.96 1.47
N SER A 33 -29.64 44.88 0.91
CA SER A 33 -29.07 45.99 0.15
C SER A 33 -28.13 45.46 -0.93
N ASN A 34 -28.46 45.82 -2.17
CA ASN A 34 -27.61 45.86 -3.37
C ASN A 34 -27.87 47.28 -3.92
N PRO A 35 -26.89 47.97 -4.53
CA PRO A 35 -26.52 47.63 -5.91
C PRO A 35 -25.03 47.73 -6.28
N SER A 36 -24.70 46.94 -7.32
CA SER A 36 -23.69 47.00 -8.42
C SER A 36 -23.03 48.37 -8.74
N PRO A 37 -21.98 48.46 -9.61
CA PRO A 37 -21.64 47.55 -10.71
C PRO A 37 -20.13 47.35 -11.10
N ASP A 38 -19.97 46.54 -12.16
CA ASP A 38 -18.90 46.55 -13.19
C ASP A 38 -17.69 45.58 -13.14
N LEU A 39 -17.92 44.42 -13.80
CA LEU A 39 -17.18 43.81 -14.94
C LEU A 39 -15.67 43.42 -14.83
N PRO A 40 -15.16 42.49 -15.68
CA PRO A 40 -15.82 41.41 -16.42
C PRO A 40 -15.19 40.01 -16.23
N LEU A 41 -16.03 39.01 -16.43
CA LEU A 41 -15.68 37.61 -16.69
C LEU A 41 -14.92 37.48 -18.01
N ALA A 42 -13.68 36.98 -17.95
CA ALA A 42 -13.01 36.40 -19.10
C ALA A 42 -13.39 34.92 -19.19
N ALA A 43 -14.37 34.64 -20.05
CA ALA A 43 -14.63 33.31 -20.58
C ALA A 43 -13.50 32.92 -21.54
N LEU A 44 -12.77 31.85 -21.24
CA LEU A 44 -11.96 31.17 -22.26
C LEU A 44 -12.71 29.97 -22.80
N HIS A 45 -13.18 30.18 -24.03
CA HIS A 45 -13.77 29.20 -24.91
C HIS A 45 -12.91 27.93 -25.05
N LEU A 46 -13.59 26.80 -24.93
CA LEU A 46 -13.22 25.53 -25.57
C LEU A 46 -13.10 25.76 -27.09
N SER A 47 -11.87 25.86 -27.59
CA SER A 47 -11.59 25.70 -29.02
C SER A 47 -11.28 24.23 -29.30
N ARG A 48 -12.24 23.55 -29.93
CA ARG A 48 -12.00 22.33 -30.69
C ARG A 48 -11.13 22.68 -31.90
N GLY A 49 -9.92 22.12 -31.96
CA GLY A 49 -9.06 22.27 -33.14
C GLY A 49 -7.65 21.74 -32.91
N ALA A 50 -7.48 20.41 -32.82
CA ALA A 50 -6.17 19.79 -32.96
C ALA A 50 -6.15 19.01 -34.28
N ALA A 51 -5.55 19.63 -35.30
CA ALA A 51 -5.13 18.97 -36.53
C ALA A 51 -4.09 17.86 -36.20
N PRO A 52 -3.96 16.82 -37.04
CA PRO A 52 -3.08 15.70 -36.76
C PRO A 52 -1.61 16.15 -36.74
N ILE A 53 -0.96 15.98 -35.60
CA ILE A 53 0.49 16.10 -35.47
C ILE A 53 1.11 14.95 -36.27
N ARG A 54 1.65 15.27 -37.45
CA ARG A 54 2.53 14.38 -38.19
C ARG A 54 3.77 14.07 -37.36
N PRO A 55 4.26 12.83 -37.33
CA PRO A 55 5.49 12.50 -36.62
C PRO A 55 6.66 13.23 -37.27
N ARG A 56 7.35 14.05 -36.48
CA ARG A 56 8.67 14.56 -36.83
C ARG A 56 9.64 13.38 -36.79
N SER A 57 10.02 12.91 -37.97
CA SER A 57 11.19 12.09 -38.23
C SER A 57 12.45 12.87 -37.82
N ALA A 58 12.92 12.66 -36.59
CA ALA A 58 14.30 12.95 -36.24
C ALA A 58 15.11 11.69 -36.54
N GLY A 59 15.88 11.75 -37.63
CA GLY A 59 16.84 10.72 -37.98
C GLY A 59 17.88 10.60 -36.89
N MET A 60 17.84 9.50 -36.14
CA MET A 60 19.01 8.97 -35.47
C MET A 60 19.76 8.13 -36.49
N THR A 61 20.92 8.64 -36.88
CA THR A 61 21.94 7.91 -37.62
C THR A 61 22.29 6.64 -36.84
N ALA A 62 21.96 5.49 -37.44
CA ALA A 62 22.53 4.21 -37.07
C ALA A 62 24.04 4.25 -37.35
N SER A 63 24.85 4.47 -36.33
CA SER A 63 26.29 4.17 -36.36
C SER A 63 26.81 3.99 -34.94
N SER A 64 27.45 2.84 -34.75
CA SER A 64 28.21 2.34 -33.59
C SER A 64 27.44 2.03 -32.29
N ILE A 65 26.47 1.10 -32.36
CA ILE A 65 26.40 0.08 -31.30
C ILE A 65 27.42 -0.97 -31.70
N GLY A 66 28.63 -0.86 -31.17
CA GLY A 66 29.56 -1.98 -31.17
C GLY A 66 28.90 -3.12 -30.42
N HIS A 67 28.44 -4.14 -31.16
CA HIS A 67 28.18 -5.46 -30.60
C HIS A 67 29.49 -6.00 -30.03
N ARG A 68 29.83 -5.60 -28.80
CA ARG A 68 30.52 -6.51 -27.89
C ARG A 68 29.50 -7.61 -27.59
N ALA A 69 29.56 -8.68 -28.38
CA ALA A 69 29.26 -10.00 -27.88
C ALA A 69 30.28 -10.29 -26.76
N GLY A 70 30.08 -9.63 -25.61
CA GLY A 70 30.74 -10.04 -24.39
C GLY A 70 30.19 -11.41 -24.09
N THR A 71 31.05 -12.41 -24.11
CA THR A 71 30.81 -13.70 -23.46
C THR A 71 30.09 -13.41 -22.15
N ALA A 72 28.81 -13.78 -22.05
CA ALA A 72 28.08 -13.69 -20.79
C ALA A 72 28.94 -14.41 -19.75
N ALA A 73 29.49 -13.65 -18.80
CA ALA A 73 30.29 -14.25 -17.75
C ALA A 73 29.42 -15.32 -17.11
N ALA A 74 29.97 -16.54 -16.98
CA ALA A 74 29.26 -17.61 -16.31
C ALA A 74 28.87 -17.12 -14.91
N LEU A 75 27.61 -17.30 -14.54
CA LEU A 75 27.14 -16.99 -13.20
C LEU A 75 27.95 -17.81 -12.20
N SER A 76 28.34 -17.18 -11.10
CA SER A 76 28.91 -17.92 -9.97
C SER A 76 27.88 -18.91 -9.40
N PRO A 77 28.31 -20.02 -8.76
CA PRO A 77 27.39 -20.98 -8.15
C PRO A 77 26.37 -20.33 -7.20
N VAL A 78 26.82 -19.39 -6.36
CA VAL A 78 25.95 -18.67 -5.41
C VAL A 78 24.88 -17.82 -6.12
N GLN A 79 25.21 -17.20 -7.26
CA GLN A 79 24.23 -16.46 -8.06
C GLN A 79 23.22 -17.41 -8.69
N SER A 80 23.67 -18.52 -9.25
CA SER A 80 22.79 -19.55 -9.83
C SER A 80 21.81 -20.09 -8.79
N GLU A 81 22.28 -20.38 -7.58
CA GLU A 81 21.43 -20.84 -6.48
C GLU A 81 20.41 -19.79 -6.05
N ALA A 82 20.83 -18.55 -5.79
CA ALA A 82 19.94 -17.46 -5.43
C ALA A 82 18.86 -17.18 -6.49
N ILE A 83 19.23 -17.26 -7.77
CA ILE A 83 18.29 -17.14 -8.89
C ILE A 83 17.30 -18.31 -8.91
N ALA A 84 17.75 -19.55 -8.69
CA ALA A 84 16.87 -20.71 -8.62
C ALA A 84 15.83 -20.55 -7.50
N ARG A 85 16.24 -20.14 -6.30
CA ARG A 85 15.32 -19.87 -5.17
C ARG A 85 14.25 -18.82 -5.52
N LEU A 86 14.63 -17.73 -6.18
CA LEU A 86 13.65 -16.73 -6.65
C LEU A 86 12.76 -17.26 -7.77
N GLN A 87 13.25 -18.15 -8.64
CA GLN A 87 12.44 -18.78 -9.69
C GLN A 87 11.36 -19.68 -9.09
N ASP A 88 11.67 -20.40 -8.00
CA ASP A 88 10.69 -21.24 -7.32
C ASP A 88 9.63 -20.39 -6.59
N LEU A 89 10.04 -19.31 -5.92
CA LEU A 89 9.08 -18.33 -5.37
C LEU A 89 8.24 -17.66 -6.48
N HIS A 90 8.85 -17.32 -7.61
CA HIS A 90 8.12 -16.76 -8.76
C HIS A 90 7.06 -17.74 -9.27
N ARG A 91 7.40 -19.03 -9.40
CA ARG A 91 6.48 -20.08 -9.82
C ARG A 91 5.35 -20.25 -8.81
N ARG A 92 5.68 -20.45 -7.52
CA ARG A 92 4.71 -20.55 -6.42
C ARG A 92 3.68 -19.43 -6.46
N PHE A 93 4.12 -18.17 -6.49
CA PHE A 93 3.19 -17.03 -6.52
C PHE A 93 2.41 -16.91 -7.83
N THR A 94 2.99 -17.36 -8.95
CA THR A 94 2.28 -17.43 -10.22
C THR A 94 1.15 -18.45 -10.16
N ASP A 95 1.42 -19.64 -9.61
CA ASP A 95 0.44 -20.72 -9.47
C ASP A 95 -0.69 -20.29 -8.51
N LEU A 96 -0.35 -19.71 -7.35
CA LEU A 96 -1.34 -19.13 -6.43
C LEU A 96 -2.27 -18.12 -7.12
N VAL A 97 -1.73 -17.17 -7.88
CA VAL A 97 -2.55 -16.16 -8.55
C VAL A 97 -3.37 -16.76 -9.69
N ASN A 98 -2.82 -17.71 -10.45
CA ASN A 98 -3.54 -18.35 -11.56
C ASN A 98 -4.68 -19.23 -11.07
N ASP A 99 -4.48 -19.91 -9.94
CA ASP A 99 -5.47 -20.78 -9.30
C ASP A 99 -6.36 -20.02 -8.29
N ASN A 100 -6.26 -18.68 -8.30
CA ASN A 100 -7.08 -17.75 -7.51
C ASN A 100 -7.01 -17.94 -5.98
N TRP A 101 -5.83 -18.31 -5.48
CA TRP A 101 -5.53 -18.35 -4.05
C TRP A 101 -5.07 -16.99 -3.52
N GLY A 102 -5.54 -16.63 -2.32
CA GLY A 102 -5.06 -15.48 -1.58
C GLY A 102 -3.74 -15.75 -0.88
N THR A 103 -3.12 -14.68 -0.34
CA THR A 103 -1.83 -14.72 0.35
C THR A 103 -1.98 -14.93 1.86
N GLU A 104 -0.95 -15.48 2.50
CA GLU A 104 -0.99 -15.92 3.91
C GLU A 104 0.28 -15.65 4.72
N GLU A 105 0.35 -16.15 5.96
CA GLU A 105 1.46 -15.95 6.90
C GLU A 105 2.80 -16.39 6.32
N LEU A 106 2.89 -17.57 5.71
CA LEU A 106 4.14 -18.04 5.09
C LEU A 106 4.57 -17.11 3.95
N ASP A 107 3.62 -16.53 3.22
CA ASP A 107 3.93 -15.58 2.15
C ASP A 107 4.52 -14.27 2.71
N LYS A 108 4.20 -13.89 3.95
CA LYS A 108 4.85 -12.76 4.65
C LYS A 108 6.32 -13.02 4.93
N VAL A 109 6.66 -14.26 5.30
CA VAL A 109 8.04 -14.69 5.56
C VAL A 109 8.86 -14.60 4.27
N PHE A 110 8.30 -15.08 3.14
CA PHE A 110 8.94 -14.93 1.84
C PHE A 110 9.11 -13.47 1.43
N ASP A 111 8.07 -12.65 1.58
CA ASP A 111 8.15 -11.21 1.30
C ASP A 111 9.23 -10.53 2.15
N GLN A 112 9.38 -10.92 3.43
CA GLN A 112 10.42 -10.39 4.33
C GLN A 112 11.83 -10.80 3.94
N ALA A 113 12.04 -12.07 3.58
CA ALA A 113 13.34 -12.57 3.15
C ALA A 113 13.80 -11.91 1.83
N MET A 114 12.88 -11.76 0.87
CA MET A 114 13.21 -11.20 -0.45
C MET A 114 13.32 -9.67 -0.47
N LEU A 115 12.69 -8.95 0.48
CA LEU A 115 12.52 -7.50 0.40
C LEU A 115 13.80 -6.70 0.08
N PRO A 116 14.97 -6.96 0.71
CA PRO A 116 16.20 -6.24 0.36
C PRO A 116 16.61 -6.39 -1.10
N THR A 117 16.50 -7.60 -1.66
CA THR A 117 16.81 -7.88 -3.07
C THR A 117 15.80 -7.21 -3.99
N LEU A 118 14.51 -7.21 -3.63
CA LEU A 118 13.48 -6.50 -4.40
C LEU A 118 13.74 -4.98 -4.42
N VAL A 119 14.14 -4.40 -3.29
CA VAL A 119 14.50 -2.98 -3.17
C VAL A 119 15.74 -2.65 -4.01
N ALA A 120 16.79 -3.47 -3.93
CA ALA A 120 18.01 -3.29 -4.72
C ALA A 120 17.71 -3.32 -6.23
N ALA A 121 16.91 -4.29 -6.67
CA ALA A 121 16.47 -4.42 -8.06
C ALA A 121 15.66 -3.19 -8.53
N GLU A 122 14.72 -2.69 -7.74
CA GLU A 122 13.98 -1.47 -8.09
C GLU A 122 14.83 -0.19 -8.03
N SER A 123 15.80 -0.13 -7.11
CA SER A 123 16.75 0.98 -7.01
C SER A 123 17.63 1.08 -8.26
N ALA A 124 18.18 -0.05 -8.72
CA ALA A 124 19.00 -0.13 -9.92
C ALA A 124 18.27 0.30 -11.20
N ARG A 125 16.93 0.15 -11.25
CA ARG A 125 16.09 0.60 -12.37
C ARG A 125 15.88 2.12 -12.41
N HIS A 126 16.14 2.81 -11.30
CA HIS A 126 15.91 4.25 -11.14
C HIS A 126 17.13 4.94 -10.51
N PRO A 127 18.29 4.94 -11.20
CA PRO A 127 19.56 5.36 -10.61
C PRO A 127 19.61 6.84 -10.20
N SER A 128 18.77 7.69 -10.79
CA SER A 128 18.71 9.13 -10.47
C SER A 128 18.04 9.43 -9.12
N LEU A 129 17.34 8.46 -8.51
CA LEU A 129 16.70 8.63 -7.21
C LEU A 129 16.66 7.26 -6.52
N PRO A 130 17.77 6.73 -6.01
CA PRO A 130 17.85 5.37 -5.50
C PRO A 130 16.83 5.13 -4.38
N LEU A 131 16.33 3.89 -4.32
CA LEU A 131 15.45 3.43 -3.26
C LEU A 131 16.31 2.80 -2.15
N SER A 132 16.05 3.19 -0.91
CA SER A 132 16.68 2.63 0.28
C SER A 132 15.73 1.70 1.01
N LEU A 133 16.29 0.80 1.82
CA LEU A 133 15.53 -0.01 2.76
C LEU A 133 15.92 0.39 4.19
N LEU A 134 14.95 0.82 4.98
CA LEU A 134 15.10 1.26 6.37
C LEU A 134 14.33 0.30 7.29
N GLU A 135 14.89 -0.87 7.55
CA GLU A 135 14.18 -1.97 8.25
C GLU A 135 14.07 -1.80 9.77
N SER A 136 14.70 -0.76 10.33
CA SER A 136 14.71 -0.55 11.78
C SER A 136 14.68 0.91 12.17
N PRO A 137 14.20 1.23 13.39
CA PRO A 137 14.31 2.56 13.97
C PRO A 137 15.76 3.08 13.99
N ALA A 138 16.74 2.20 14.15
CA ALA A 138 18.16 2.55 14.11
C ALA A 138 18.60 2.97 12.69
N ALA A 139 18.13 2.28 11.65
CA ALA A 139 18.41 2.65 10.27
C ALA A 139 17.81 4.02 9.90
N VAL A 140 16.59 4.32 10.38
CA VAL A 140 15.95 5.63 10.20
C VAL A 140 16.78 6.74 10.87
N ARG A 141 17.19 6.54 12.14
CA ARG A 141 18.06 7.50 12.84
C ARG A 141 19.40 7.69 12.16
N ALA A 142 20.03 6.61 11.70
CA ALA A 142 21.28 6.66 10.96
C ALA A 142 21.14 7.44 9.65
N TRP A 143 19.99 7.31 8.96
CA TRP A 143 19.70 8.08 7.75
C TRP A 143 19.68 9.59 8.02
N PHE A 144 19.08 10.03 9.14
CA PHE A 144 19.04 11.45 9.54
C PHE A 144 20.38 11.97 10.07
N ALA A 145 21.15 11.13 10.76
CA ALA A 145 22.45 11.51 11.31
C ALA A 145 23.54 11.65 10.23
N ALA A 146 23.39 10.95 9.11
CA ALA A 146 24.36 11.03 8.02
C ALA A 146 24.42 12.45 7.40
N PRO A 147 25.63 13.01 7.16
CA PRO A 147 25.78 14.25 6.42
C PRO A 147 25.21 14.11 5.01
N ARG A 148 24.34 15.05 4.61
CA ARG A 148 23.62 15.05 3.34
C ARG A 148 23.50 16.49 2.81
N PRO A 149 23.62 16.75 1.50
CA PRO A 149 23.40 18.08 0.96
C PRO A 149 22.01 18.62 1.29
N ASP A 150 21.91 19.95 1.37
CA ASP A 150 20.62 20.62 1.53
C ASP A 150 19.70 20.32 0.34
N GLY A 151 18.42 20.03 0.62
CA GLY A 151 17.45 19.59 -0.37
C GLY A 151 17.62 18.14 -0.84
N GLU A 152 18.54 17.35 -0.26
CA GLU A 152 18.64 15.94 -0.59
C GLU A 152 17.34 15.21 -0.28
N ARG A 153 16.89 14.43 -1.26
CA ARG A 153 15.68 13.63 -1.21
C ARG A 153 16.03 12.16 -1.37
N ALA A 154 15.44 11.32 -0.53
CA ALA A 154 15.53 9.87 -0.65
C ALA A 154 14.15 9.25 -0.64
N ARG A 155 14.07 8.07 -1.27
CA ARG A 155 12.91 7.20 -1.19
C ARG A 155 13.29 6.00 -0.35
N ALA A 156 12.38 5.54 0.48
CA ALA A 156 12.60 4.36 1.29
C ALA A 156 11.38 3.44 1.31
N VAL A 157 11.65 2.15 1.43
CA VAL A 157 10.76 1.22 2.11
C VAL A 157 11.17 1.25 3.57
N LEU A 158 10.24 1.52 4.48
CA LEU A 158 10.50 1.82 5.88
C LEU A 158 9.65 0.91 6.78
N THR A 159 10.25 0.29 7.78
CA THR A 159 9.52 -0.40 8.85
C THR A 159 9.11 0.62 9.91
N LEU A 160 7.82 0.73 10.18
CA LEU A 160 7.32 1.60 11.24
C LEU A 160 7.72 1.06 12.61
N PRO A 161 7.91 1.94 13.60
CA PRO A 161 8.21 1.52 14.97
C PRO A 161 6.95 1.03 15.68
N THR A 162 6.46 -0.14 15.31
CA THR A 162 5.29 -0.81 15.91
C THR A 162 5.72 -1.94 16.86
N PRO A 163 5.17 -2.02 18.08
CA PRO A 163 5.34 -3.19 18.94
C PRO A 163 4.76 -4.47 18.29
N GLY A 164 5.50 -5.58 18.34
CA GLY A 164 5.00 -6.93 18.06
C GLY A 164 4.83 -7.33 16.59
N GLU A 165 4.65 -6.39 15.66
CA GLU A 165 4.52 -6.69 14.22
C GLU A 165 5.31 -5.69 13.37
N ASP A 166 6.07 -6.19 12.40
CA ASP A 166 6.76 -5.38 11.39
C ASP A 166 5.77 -4.84 10.36
N HIS A 167 5.25 -3.62 10.57
CA HIS A 167 4.46 -2.93 9.55
C HIS A 167 5.36 -2.11 8.63
N VAL A 168 5.30 -2.38 7.33
CA VAL A 168 6.19 -1.78 6.32
C VAL A 168 5.42 -0.81 5.43
N VAL A 169 5.97 0.38 5.26
CA VAL A 169 5.38 1.50 4.52
C VAL A 169 6.35 2.08 3.50
N ALA A 170 5.83 2.88 2.58
CA ALA A 170 6.66 3.69 1.69
C ALA A 170 6.92 5.05 2.34
N ALA A 171 8.17 5.51 2.32
CA ALA A 171 8.55 6.84 2.79
C ALA A 171 9.29 7.64 1.72
N ASP A 172 8.98 8.91 1.61
CA ASP A 172 9.74 9.92 0.91
C ASP A 172 10.36 10.83 1.98
N LEU A 173 11.68 10.98 1.96
CA LEU A 173 12.43 11.71 2.98
C LEU A 173 13.09 12.91 2.31
N GLN A 174 12.96 14.08 2.92
CA GLN A 174 13.65 15.29 2.48
C GLN A 174 14.37 15.95 3.64
N ARG A 175 15.63 16.31 3.42
CA ARG A 175 16.41 17.15 4.33
C ARG A 175 16.43 18.58 3.82
N HIS A 176 16.19 19.54 4.71
CA HIS A 176 16.36 20.96 4.43
C HIS A 176 17.07 21.65 5.60
N ALA A 177 18.34 22.00 5.41
CA ALA A 177 19.26 22.47 6.45
C ALA A 177 19.25 21.55 7.68
N ASP A 178 18.77 22.07 8.82
CA ASP A 178 18.65 21.36 10.10
C ASP A 178 17.29 20.67 10.29
N ALA A 179 16.35 20.85 9.35
CA ALA A 179 15.03 20.26 9.41
C ALA A 179 14.90 19.05 8.50
N VAL A 180 14.03 18.12 8.88
CA VAL A 180 13.70 16.93 8.08
C VAL A 180 12.20 16.79 7.94
N SER A 181 11.78 16.26 6.81
CA SER A 181 10.38 15.95 6.56
C SER A 181 10.26 14.55 5.99
N ILE A 182 9.32 13.78 6.53
CA ILE A 182 8.94 12.47 6.00
C ILE A 182 7.51 12.53 5.48
N VAL A 183 7.30 12.11 4.25
CA VAL A 183 5.98 11.80 3.69
C VAL A 183 5.85 10.29 3.61
N ILE A 184 4.91 9.72 4.35
CA ILE A 184 4.70 8.28 4.45
C ILE A 184 3.41 7.92 3.71
N ALA A 185 3.46 6.95 2.82
CA ALA A 185 2.28 6.35 2.20
C ALA A 185 2.05 4.97 2.80
N ASP A 186 0.95 4.85 3.55
CA ASP A 186 0.58 3.64 4.27
C ASP A 186 -0.57 2.94 3.55
N PRO A 187 -0.42 1.69 3.12
CA PRO A 187 -1.46 1.02 2.34
C PRO A 187 -2.71 0.67 3.16
N LEU A 188 -2.63 0.67 4.49
CA LEU A 188 -3.75 0.28 5.34
C LEU A 188 -4.91 1.28 5.30
N ARG A 189 -6.07 0.78 5.72
CA ARG A 189 -7.28 1.59 5.94
C ARG A 189 -7.25 2.28 7.30
N PHE A 190 -7.92 3.41 7.41
CA PHE A 190 -8.15 4.03 8.72
C PHE A 190 -9.47 3.52 9.32
N ASN A 191 -9.38 2.52 10.19
CA ASN A 191 -10.48 2.03 11.01
C ASN A 191 -10.20 2.33 12.50
N GLN A 192 -11.17 2.05 13.38
CA GLN A 192 -11.03 2.34 14.82
C GLN A 192 -9.81 1.67 15.46
N GLU A 193 -9.52 0.43 15.08
CA GLU A 193 -8.38 -0.34 15.56
C GLU A 193 -7.05 0.30 15.13
N ASN A 194 -6.89 0.58 13.84
CA ASN A 194 -5.71 1.25 13.32
C ASN A 194 -5.58 2.64 13.96
N GLN A 195 -6.67 3.41 14.08
CA GLN A 195 -6.64 4.72 14.76
C GLN A 195 -6.08 4.62 16.17
N ALA A 196 -6.55 3.64 16.96
CA ALA A 196 -6.05 3.40 18.29
C ALA A 196 -4.53 3.13 18.25
N ARG A 197 -4.09 2.17 17.42
CA ARG A 197 -2.67 1.80 17.25
C ARG A 197 -1.79 2.98 16.81
N TYR A 198 -2.21 3.78 15.84
CA TYR A 198 -1.44 4.95 15.41
C TYR A 198 -1.32 5.98 16.54
N THR A 199 -2.40 6.21 17.28
CA THR A 199 -2.44 7.22 18.34
C THR A 199 -1.61 6.80 19.56
N SER A 200 -1.69 5.55 19.98
CA SER A 200 -1.00 5.06 21.19
C SER A 200 0.46 4.69 20.95
N GLU A 201 0.81 4.21 19.75
CA GLU A 201 2.11 3.55 19.53
C GLU A 201 2.91 4.20 18.40
N VAL A 202 2.34 4.29 17.19
CA VAL A 202 3.11 4.69 16.00
C VAL A 202 3.51 6.16 16.06
N LEU A 203 2.57 7.06 16.34
CA LEU A 203 2.84 8.51 16.35
C LEU A 203 3.88 8.89 17.41
N PRO A 204 3.75 8.47 18.69
CA PRO A 204 4.76 8.80 19.70
C PRO A 204 6.13 8.17 19.42
N ALA A 205 6.15 6.97 18.82
CA ALA A 205 7.40 6.34 18.45
C ALA A 205 8.08 7.05 17.27
N LEU A 206 7.32 7.45 16.25
CA LEU A 206 7.83 8.20 15.10
C LEU A 206 8.31 9.60 15.51
N ALA A 207 7.58 10.29 16.39
CA ALA A 207 7.98 11.58 16.94
C ALA A 207 9.35 11.51 17.65
N ARG A 208 9.61 10.42 18.39
CA ARG A 208 10.92 10.17 19.04
C ARG A 208 12.05 9.79 18.07
N LEU A 209 11.73 9.38 16.84
CA LEU A 209 12.75 9.06 15.82
C LEU A 209 13.21 10.28 15.04
N LEU A 210 12.38 11.29 14.97
CA LEU A 210 12.69 12.52 14.26
C LEU A 210 13.70 13.36 15.08
N PRO A 211 14.67 14.00 14.42
CA PRO A 211 15.48 15.03 15.06
C PRO A 211 14.61 16.23 15.45
N GLU A 212 15.16 17.13 16.26
CA GLU A 212 14.49 18.38 16.61
C GLU A 212 14.09 19.17 15.34
N GLY A 213 12.86 19.69 15.31
CA GLY A 213 12.29 20.34 14.12
C GLY A 213 11.87 19.39 13.00
N GLY A 214 12.01 18.07 13.17
CA GLY A 214 11.55 17.07 12.22
C GLY A 214 10.02 16.97 12.14
N THR A 215 9.52 16.67 10.94
CA THR A 215 8.08 16.55 10.66
C THR A 215 7.77 15.24 9.95
N ALA A 216 6.57 14.72 10.15
CA ALA A 216 6.09 13.57 9.39
C ALA A 216 4.60 13.64 9.08
N ALA A 217 4.25 13.39 7.82
CA ALA A 217 2.87 13.27 7.36
C ALA A 217 2.64 11.86 6.84
N LEU A 218 1.76 11.11 7.51
CA LEU A 218 1.40 9.74 7.17
C LEU A 218 0.04 9.70 6.49
N PHE A 219 0.02 9.23 5.24
CA PHE A 219 -1.13 9.18 4.37
C PHE A 219 -1.68 7.77 4.28
N MET A 220 -2.80 7.51 4.96
CA MET A 220 -3.51 6.24 4.92
C MET A 220 -4.25 6.11 3.58
N LEU A 221 -3.93 5.08 2.81
CA LEU A 221 -4.41 4.92 1.45
C LEU A 221 -5.71 4.10 1.34
N ASP A 222 -6.01 3.25 2.33
CA ASP A 222 -7.14 2.31 2.27
C ASP A 222 -7.11 1.43 1.00
N ILE A 223 -5.94 0.88 0.66
CA ILE A 223 -5.76 0.02 -0.53
C ILE A 223 -5.48 -1.44 -0.19
N GLN A 224 -5.07 -1.71 1.05
CA GLN A 224 -4.76 -3.05 1.56
C GLN A 224 -5.81 -3.51 2.58
N THR A 225 -6.36 -4.69 2.30
CA THR A 225 -7.31 -5.43 3.12
C THR A 225 -6.77 -6.78 3.57
N SER A 226 -5.76 -7.32 2.87
CA SER A 226 -5.01 -8.50 3.31
C SER A 226 -4.05 -8.13 4.45
N ASP A 227 -3.80 -9.05 5.38
CA ASP A 227 -2.79 -8.93 6.43
C ASP A 227 -1.34 -9.07 5.92
N SER A 228 -1.16 -9.67 4.74
CA SER A 228 0.14 -10.17 4.25
C SER A 228 0.78 -9.35 3.12
N GLY A 229 0.24 -8.17 2.80
CA GLY A 229 0.65 -7.40 1.62
C GLY A 229 1.57 -6.20 1.85
N CYS A 230 1.79 -5.77 3.09
CA CYS A 230 2.33 -4.43 3.39
C CYS A 230 3.67 -4.14 2.70
N ARG A 231 4.57 -5.13 2.66
CA ARG A 231 5.90 -5.01 2.02
C ARG A 231 5.81 -4.76 0.51
N ILE A 232 4.96 -5.49 -0.20
CA ILE A 232 4.78 -5.33 -1.64
C ILE A 232 4.06 -4.03 -1.97
N PHE A 233 3.06 -3.66 -1.17
CA PHE A 233 2.40 -2.36 -1.28
C PHE A 233 3.39 -1.21 -1.06
N ALA A 234 4.20 -1.26 -0.01
CA ALA A 234 5.23 -0.28 0.30
C ALA A 234 6.24 -0.15 -0.83
N LEU A 235 6.78 -1.27 -1.35
CA LEU A 235 7.70 -1.23 -2.48
C LEU A 235 7.06 -0.64 -3.74
N SER A 236 5.78 -0.97 -4.01
CA SER A 236 5.04 -0.40 -5.12
C SER A 236 4.88 1.12 -4.97
N ALA A 237 4.44 1.61 -3.82
CA ALA A 237 4.27 3.03 -3.54
C ALA A 237 5.61 3.80 -3.56
N ALA A 238 6.67 3.24 -2.97
CA ALA A 238 8.00 3.86 -2.98
C ALA A 238 8.57 3.97 -4.40
N SER A 239 8.28 2.99 -5.26
CA SER A 239 8.61 3.05 -6.69
C SER A 239 7.85 4.16 -7.44
N LYS A 240 6.71 4.63 -6.91
CA LYS A 240 5.91 5.72 -7.48
C LYS A 240 6.33 7.12 -7.03
N PHE A 241 7.04 7.26 -5.90
CA PHE A 241 7.48 8.59 -5.45
C PHE A 241 8.38 9.34 -6.45
N ALA A 242 9.13 8.62 -7.30
CA ALA A 242 9.91 9.26 -8.37
C ALA A 242 9.01 9.95 -9.42
N GLN A 243 7.81 9.42 -9.66
CA GLN A 243 6.85 9.96 -10.65
C GLN A 243 6.02 11.10 -10.07
N ALA A 244 5.87 11.17 -8.74
CA ALA A 244 5.09 12.17 -8.03
C ALA A 244 5.94 13.31 -7.44
N GLY A 245 7.15 13.54 -7.96
CA GLY A 245 8.17 14.41 -7.35
C GLY A 245 7.71 15.83 -7.03
N GLU A 246 7.06 16.52 -7.97
CA GLU A 246 6.58 17.90 -7.71
C GLU A 246 5.54 17.95 -6.58
N ARG A 247 4.64 16.97 -6.53
CA ARG A 247 3.58 16.89 -5.52
C ARG A 247 4.16 16.61 -4.14
N LEU A 248 5.13 15.71 -4.05
CA LEU A 248 5.81 15.38 -2.80
C LEU A 248 6.67 16.54 -2.31
N ASN A 249 7.37 17.24 -3.22
CA ASN A 249 8.10 18.46 -2.88
C ASN A 249 7.18 19.54 -2.28
N ALA A 250 5.96 19.68 -2.82
CA ALA A 250 4.98 20.61 -2.25
C ALA A 250 4.51 20.19 -0.84
N LEU A 251 4.32 18.89 -0.60
CA LEU A 251 3.97 18.36 0.72
C LEU A 251 5.08 18.56 1.74
N HIS A 252 6.33 18.25 1.38
CA HIS A 252 7.49 18.48 2.24
C HIS A 252 7.65 19.97 2.57
N ARG A 253 7.53 20.85 1.58
CA ARG A 253 7.61 22.29 1.81
C ARG A 253 6.54 22.77 2.80
N GLN A 254 5.28 22.34 2.61
CA GLN A 254 4.19 22.68 3.54
C GLN A 254 4.47 22.16 4.96
N ALA A 255 4.96 20.93 5.09
CA ALA A 255 5.29 20.34 6.38
C ALA A 255 6.40 21.12 7.11
N LEU A 256 7.42 21.57 6.38
CA LEU A 256 8.55 22.32 6.94
C LEU A 256 8.22 23.78 7.25
N GLU A 257 7.44 24.45 6.40
CA GLU A 257 7.02 25.85 6.60
C GLU A 257 6.00 26.02 7.73
N SER A 258 5.24 24.97 8.04
CA SER A 258 4.21 25.00 9.09
C SER A 258 4.13 23.65 9.83
N PRO A 259 5.13 23.32 10.67
CA PRO A 259 5.16 22.05 11.40
C PRO A 259 3.89 21.83 12.24
N GLY A 260 3.32 20.63 12.12
CA GLY A 260 2.09 20.25 12.84
C GLY A 260 0.80 20.88 12.28
N GLN A 261 0.87 21.67 11.19
CA GLN A 261 -0.32 22.10 10.47
C GLN A 261 -0.68 21.09 9.37
N PRO A 262 -1.98 20.80 9.16
CA PRO A 262 -2.40 19.93 8.08
C PRO A 262 -2.13 20.56 6.71
N PRO A 263 -1.58 19.81 5.74
CA PRO A 263 -1.40 20.30 4.40
C PRO A 263 -2.73 20.60 3.71
N ARG A 264 -2.68 21.46 2.68
CA ARG A 264 -3.85 21.74 1.84
C ARG A 264 -4.08 20.61 0.85
N THR A 265 -5.34 20.19 0.69
CA THR A 265 -5.73 19.19 -0.29
C THR A 265 -5.62 19.73 -1.72
N ALA A 266 -5.73 18.84 -2.71
CA ALA A 266 -5.79 19.24 -4.12
C ALA A 266 -6.94 20.23 -4.44
N LEU A 267 -7.98 20.27 -3.61
CA LEU A 267 -9.12 21.17 -3.73
C LEU A 267 -8.96 22.47 -2.92
N GLY A 268 -7.76 22.72 -2.37
CA GLY A 268 -7.45 23.92 -1.59
C GLY A 268 -8.00 23.93 -0.15
N ARG A 269 -8.66 22.85 0.28
CA ARG A 269 -9.21 22.72 1.64
C ARG A 269 -8.11 22.33 2.62
N THR A 270 -8.17 22.86 3.85
CA THR A 270 -7.32 22.35 4.94
C THR A 270 -7.78 20.95 5.29
N ALA A 271 -6.87 19.97 5.27
CA ALA A 271 -7.23 18.63 5.69
C ALA A 271 -7.46 18.55 7.20
N GLN A 272 -8.26 17.59 7.62
CA GLN A 272 -8.44 17.26 9.02
C GLN A 272 -7.56 16.05 9.34
N PRO A 273 -6.61 16.17 10.28
CA PRO A 273 -5.86 15.03 10.78
C PRO A 273 -6.81 14.00 11.37
N LEU A 274 -6.54 12.74 11.04
CA LEU A 274 -7.20 11.59 11.62
C LEU A 274 -6.64 11.28 13.02
N ALA A 275 -5.35 11.57 13.21
CA ALA A 275 -4.63 11.54 14.48
C ALA A 275 -3.40 12.46 14.37
N GLN A 276 -2.92 12.99 15.49
CA GLN A 276 -1.76 13.90 15.51
C GLN A 276 -1.03 13.83 16.85
N ASP A 277 0.30 13.87 16.79
CA ASP A 277 1.21 14.07 17.93
C ASP A 277 2.30 15.08 17.52
N GLY A 278 2.19 16.31 18.02
CA GLY A 278 3.09 17.40 17.65
C GLY A 278 3.14 17.64 16.13
N ALA A 279 4.33 17.47 15.55
CA ALA A 279 4.60 17.64 14.11
C ALA A 279 4.42 16.34 13.29
N VAL A 280 3.90 15.28 13.91
CA VAL A 280 3.58 14.01 13.26
C VAL A 280 2.07 13.88 13.13
N GLN A 281 1.57 13.66 11.92
CA GLN A 281 0.14 13.62 11.63
C GLN A 281 -0.25 12.46 10.73
N VAL A 282 -1.43 11.89 10.96
CA VAL A 282 -2.09 10.90 10.10
C VAL A 282 -3.21 11.58 9.33
N LEU A 283 -3.25 11.37 8.01
CA LEU A 283 -4.17 12.01 7.08
C LEU A 283 -4.77 10.97 6.13
N GLU A 284 -5.95 11.29 5.57
CA GLU A 284 -6.51 10.50 4.48
C GLU A 284 -5.72 10.74 3.18
N GLY A 285 -5.02 9.72 2.69
CA GLY A 285 -4.11 9.84 1.54
C GLY A 285 -4.80 10.14 0.21
N ARG A 286 -6.08 9.80 0.07
CA ARG A 286 -6.87 10.03 -1.15
C ARG A 286 -6.92 11.50 -1.58
N HIS A 287 -6.76 12.46 -0.68
CA HIS A 287 -6.80 13.90 -1.04
C HIS A 287 -5.48 14.46 -1.56
N PHE A 288 -4.40 13.69 -1.46
CA PHE A 288 -3.03 14.18 -1.62
C PHE A 288 -2.23 13.40 -2.65
N LEU A 289 -2.40 12.08 -2.70
CA LEU A 289 -1.59 11.21 -3.55
C LEU A 289 -2.29 10.92 -4.88
N PRO A 290 -1.54 10.87 -5.99
CA PRO A 290 -2.11 10.71 -7.31
C PRO A 290 -2.55 9.26 -7.58
N ALA A 291 -3.24 9.04 -8.70
CA ALA A 291 -3.87 7.78 -9.08
C ALA A 291 -2.92 6.57 -9.06
N GLU A 292 -1.62 6.79 -9.30
CA GLU A 292 -0.61 5.75 -9.33
C GLU A 292 -0.48 4.96 -8.02
N PHE A 293 -0.82 5.58 -6.89
CA PHE A 293 -0.79 4.94 -5.56
C PHE A 293 -2.01 4.03 -5.32
N PHE A 294 -3.06 4.17 -6.11
CA PHE A 294 -4.33 3.45 -5.95
C PHE A 294 -4.52 2.31 -6.97
N LYS A 295 -3.55 2.09 -7.87
CA LYS A 295 -3.59 1.04 -8.92
C LYS A 295 -3.69 -0.40 -8.41
N HIS A 296 -3.45 -0.59 -7.13
CA HIS A 296 -3.44 -1.88 -6.46
C HIS A 296 -4.46 -1.93 -5.31
N ALA A 297 -5.42 -0.99 -5.26
CA ALA A 297 -6.54 -1.07 -4.32
C ALA A 297 -7.20 -2.43 -4.43
N GLN A 298 -7.36 -3.11 -3.30
CA GLN A 298 -7.97 -4.44 -3.23
C GLN A 298 -9.50 -4.38 -3.29
N ARG A 299 -10.13 -3.24 -2.98
CA ARG A 299 -11.59 -3.04 -3.00
C ARG A 299 -12.00 -1.92 -3.93
N GLN A 300 -13.16 -2.12 -4.57
CA GLN A 300 -13.82 -1.10 -5.37
C GLN A 300 -14.19 0.14 -4.54
N SER A 301 -14.66 -0.06 -3.31
CA SER A 301 -15.05 1.04 -2.40
C SER A 301 -13.91 2.04 -2.14
N SER A 302 -12.66 1.56 -2.11
CA SER A 302 -11.47 2.40 -1.95
C SER A 302 -11.28 3.33 -3.14
N LEU A 303 -11.52 2.82 -4.36
CA LEU A 303 -11.44 3.60 -5.59
C LEU A 303 -12.59 4.59 -5.72
N ASP A 304 -13.79 4.20 -5.29
CA ASP A 304 -14.95 5.10 -5.25
C ASP A 304 -14.69 6.27 -4.30
N GLY A 305 -14.13 5.98 -3.11
CA GLY A 305 -13.70 6.98 -2.16
C GLY A 305 -12.60 7.90 -2.71
N TRP A 306 -11.64 7.36 -3.45
CA TRP A 306 -10.61 8.17 -4.11
C TRP A 306 -11.19 9.06 -5.22
N LYS A 307 -12.09 8.52 -6.06
CA LYS A 307 -12.76 9.25 -7.16
C LYS A 307 -13.54 10.45 -6.62
N GLN A 308 -14.24 10.29 -5.51
CA GLN A 308 -14.98 11.37 -4.85
C GLN A 308 -14.07 12.48 -4.28
N ALA A 309 -12.81 12.16 -3.96
CA ALA A 309 -11.84 13.10 -3.42
C ALA A 309 -11.08 13.91 -4.49
N GLN A 310 -11.17 13.52 -5.77
CA GLN A 310 -10.44 14.20 -6.85
C GLN A 310 -11.25 15.30 -7.54
N ALA A 311 -10.53 16.18 -8.24
CA ALA A 311 -11.15 17.10 -9.19
C ALA A 311 -11.84 16.35 -10.35
N PRO A 312 -12.93 16.88 -10.92
CA PRO A 312 -13.65 16.25 -12.03
C PRO A 312 -12.74 15.87 -13.19
N GLY A 313 -12.93 14.66 -13.74
CA GLY A 313 -12.16 14.14 -14.87
C GLY A 313 -10.79 13.53 -14.53
N GLN A 314 -10.26 13.71 -13.31
CA GLN A 314 -9.00 13.03 -12.94
C GLN A 314 -9.17 11.51 -12.76
N ALA A 315 -10.35 11.07 -12.34
CA ALA A 315 -10.60 9.66 -12.10
C ALA A 315 -10.71 8.83 -13.39
N ASP A 316 -11.02 9.48 -14.51
CA ASP A 316 -11.17 8.85 -15.82
C ASP A 316 -9.87 8.97 -16.65
N ALA A 317 -8.83 9.59 -16.09
CA ALA A 317 -7.52 9.69 -16.71
C ALA A 317 -6.83 8.31 -16.78
N ALA A 318 -6.09 8.09 -17.88
CA ALA A 318 -5.35 6.84 -18.07
C ALA A 318 -4.23 6.69 -17.02
N VAL A 319 -4.19 5.53 -16.35
CA VAL A 319 -3.17 5.21 -15.34
C VAL A 319 -2.06 4.30 -15.85
N ASN A 320 -2.10 3.94 -17.14
CA ASN A 320 -1.07 3.13 -17.78
C ASN A 320 -1.02 3.36 -19.30
N ARG A 321 -0.03 2.72 -19.94
CA ARG A 321 0.21 2.82 -21.38
C ARG A 321 -0.86 2.13 -22.24
N ARG A 322 -1.75 1.32 -21.66
CA ARG A 322 -2.90 0.71 -22.34
C ARG A 322 -4.10 1.66 -22.41
N GLY A 323 -4.01 2.85 -21.82
CA GLY A 323 -5.10 3.83 -21.83
C GLY A 323 -6.22 3.54 -20.82
N GLU A 324 -6.04 2.57 -19.92
CA GLU A 324 -7.07 2.19 -18.93
C GLU A 324 -7.17 3.23 -17.81
N SER A 325 -8.39 3.52 -17.35
CA SER A 325 -8.65 4.24 -16.10
C SER A 325 -8.37 3.37 -14.86
N LEU A 326 -8.44 3.94 -13.65
CA LEU A 326 -8.34 3.16 -12.41
C LEU A 326 -9.46 2.11 -12.28
N PRO A 327 -10.75 2.46 -12.47
CA PRO A 327 -11.83 1.47 -12.46
C PRO A 327 -11.66 0.35 -13.47
N ASP A 328 -11.30 0.68 -14.73
CA ASP A 328 -11.12 -0.35 -15.78
C ASP A 328 -10.01 -1.33 -15.39
N ARG A 329 -8.90 -0.79 -14.89
CA ARG A 329 -7.79 -1.59 -14.41
C ARG A 329 -8.21 -2.48 -13.24
N HIS A 330 -8.92 -1.94 -12.26
CA HIS A 330 -9.38 -2.71 -11.10
C HIS A 330 -10.29 -3.86 -11.51
N HIS A 331 -11.26 -3.57 -12.40
CA HIS A 331 -12.15 -4.58 -12.96
C HIS A 331 -11.38 -5.69 -13.70
N ALA A 332 -10.35 -5.35 -14.48
CA ALA A 332 -9.52 -6.35 -15.18
C ALA A 332 -8.71 -7.27 -14.25
N HIS A 333 -8.62 -6.94 -12.96
CA HIS A 333 -7.92 -7.69 -11.93
C HIS A 333 -8.87 -8.24 -10.85
N ARG A 334 -10.18 -8.12 -11.04
CA ARG A 334 -11.20 -8.54 -10.07
C ARG A 334 -11.29 -10.06 -10.05
N GLN A 335 -11.28 -10.61 -8.83
CA GLN A 335 -11.46 -12.02 -8.52
C GLN A 335 -12.55 -12.16 -7.47
N GLU A 336 -13.25 -13.29 -7.51
CA GLU A 336 -14.16 -13.74 -6.44
C GLU A 336 -13.40 -14.80 -5.63
N ARG A 337 -13.25 -14.59 -4.32
CA ARG A 337 -12.59 -15.54 -3.42
C ARG A 337 -13.49 -15.97 -2.29
N TYR A 338 -13.42 -17.24 -1.93
CA TYR A 338 -14.22 -17.85 -0.88
C TYR A 338 -13.36 -18.12 0.33
N LYS A 339 -13.91 -17.86 1.51
CA LYS A 339 -13.26 -18.15 2.78
C LYS A 339 -13.28 -19.66 3.03
N MET A 340 -12.14 -20.26 3.40
CA MET A 340 -11.96 -21.68 3.72
C MET A 340 -12.58 -22.62 2.66
N PRO A 341 -12.14 -22.57 1.38
CA PRO A 341 -12.85 -23.23 0.29
C PRO A 341 -12.91 -24.76 0.42
N PHE A 342 -11.90 -25.43 0.99
CA PHE A 342 -11.96 -26.87 1.25
C PHE A 342 -13.02 -27.24 2.28
N LEU A 343 -13.17 -26.47 3.37
CA LEU A 343 -14.23 -26.70 4.35
C LEU A 343 -15.63 -26.51 3.73
N LEU A 344 -15.77 -25.53 2.83
CA LEU A 344 -17.00 -25.32 2.09
C LEU A 344 -17.31 -26.47 1.13
N GLN A 345 -16.30 -27.00 0.44
CA GLN A 345 -16.45 -28.14 -0.46
C GLN A 345 -16.90 -29.40 0.29
N ALA A 346 -16.26 -29.71 1.43
CA ALA A 346 -16.64 -30.85 2.26
C ALA A 346 -18.09 -30.74 2.77
N ALA A 347 -18.53 -29.55 3.15
CA ALA A 347 -19.90 -29.30 3.59
C ALA A 347 -20.93 -29.41 2.44
N MET A 348 -20.51 -29.34 1.18
CA MET A 348 -21.37 -29.48 0.00
C MET A 348 -21.47 -30.92 -0.52
N ALA A 349 -20.70 -31.88 0.02
CA ALA A 349 -20.69 -33.26 -0.45
C ALA A 349 -22.04 -33.95 -0.14
N PRO A 350 -22.68 -34.61 -1.13
CA PRO A 350 -24.04 -35.13 -1.00
C PRO A 350 -24.21 -36.40 -0.13
N ASP A 351 -23.13 -36.98 0.40
CA ASP A 351 -23.11 -38.32 1.02
C ASP A 351 -22.74 -38.32 2.51
N SER A 352 -23.03 -37.27 3.28
CA SER A 352 -23.10 -37.46 4.73
C SER A 352 -24.38 -38.23 5.04
N ASP A 353 -24.28 -39.55 5.21
CA ASP A 353 -25.35 -40.48 5.66
C ASP A 353 -25.98 -40.09 7.03
N ASP A 354 -25.66 -38.92 7.58
CA ASP A 354 -26.39 -38.29 8.67
C ASP A 354 -27.68 -37.66 8.12
N ASP A 355 -28.77 -38.41 8.15
CA ASP A 355 -30.16 -37.92 7.94
C ASP A 355 -30.54 -36.77 8.92
N GLU A 356 -29.68 -36.46 9.89
CA GLU A 356 -29.79 -35.36 10.87
C GLU A 356 -28.91 -34.14 10.52
N ALA A 357 -28.09 -34.19 9.46
CA ALA A 357 -27.29 -33.05 9.04
C ALA A 357 -28.19 -31.98 8.41
N GLU A 358 -28.39 -30.86 9.12
CA GLU A 358 -29.14 -29.74 8.57
C GLU A 358 -28.53 -29.32 7.21
N PRO A 359 -29.35 -29.14 6.16
CA PRO A 359 -28.86 -28.71 4.86
C PRO A 359 -28.09 -27.41 5.02
N VAL A 360 -26.83 -27.39 4.54
CA VAL A 360 -25.96 -26.22 4.61
C VAL A 360 -26.71 -25.02 4.03
N SER A 361 -27.06 -24.09 4.91
CA SER A 361 -27.89 -22.94 4.57
C SER A 361 -27.24 -22.11 3.45
N PRO A 362 -28.01 -21.51 2.53
CA PRO A 362 -27.52 -20.53 1.55
C PRO A 362 -26.73 -19.36 2.16
N ARG A 363 -26.78 -19.17 3.49
CA ARG A 363 -25.94 -18.23 4.23
C ARG A 363 -24.43 -18.50 4.11
N THR A 364 -23.97 -19.69 3.73
CA THR A 364 -22.53 -19.97 3.54
C THR A 364 -21.93 -19.29 2.30
N MET A 365 -22.76 -18.76 1.38
CA MET A 365 -22.28 -17.86 0.31
C MET A 365 -21.93 -16.44 0.80
N SER A 366 -22.17 -16.12 2.07
CA SER A 366 -21.79 -14.82 2.67
C SER A 366 -20.28 -14.68 2.94
N ASP A 367 -19.51 -15.74 2.72
CA ASP A 367 -18.05 -15.80 2.86
C ASP A 367 -17.29 -15.58 1.54
N MET A 368 -17.97 -15.02 0.52
CA MET A 368 -17.36 -14.61 -0.73
C MET A 368 -16.92 -13.15 -0.68
N LEU A 369 -15.72 -12.87 -1.17
CA LEU A 369 -15.11 -11.56 -1.25
C LEU A 369 -14.71 -11.26 -2.70
N GLU A 370 -15.20 -10.14 -3.23
CA GLU A 370 -14.63 -9.55 -4.44
C GLU A 370 -13.37 -8.76 -4.10
N VAL A 371 -12.25 -9.14 -4.69
CA VAL A 371 -10.93 -8.55 -4.43
C VAL A 371 -10.12 -8.40 -5.71
N SER A 372 -9.25 -7.39 -5.77
CA SER A 372 -8.28 -7.27 -6.87
C SER A 372 -6.99 -8.05 -6.63
N ASP A 373 -6.59 -8.88 -7.58
CA ASP A 373 -5.29 -9.61 -7.58
C ASP A 373 -4.09 -8.73 -8.02
N SER A 374 -4.33 -7.44 -8.29
CA SER A 374 -3.35 -6.53 -8.92
C SER A 374 -2.05 -6.40 -8.11
N ILE A 375 -2.10 -6.49 -6.78
CA ILE A 375 -0.90 -6.44 -5.93
C ILE A 375 -0.11 -7.76 -5.94
N GLU A 376 -0.79 -8.90 -6.06
CA GLU A 376 -0.15 -10.22 -6.10
C GLU A 376 0.58 -10.39 -7.43
N ARG A 377 -0.03 -9.97 -8.54
CA ARG A 377 0.65 -9.86 -9.84
C ARG A 377 1.83 -8.88 -9.79
N LYS A 378 1.75 -7.85 -8.94
CA LYS A 378 2.85 -6.91 -8.73
C LYS A 378 4.00 -7.55 -7.97
N ARG A 379 3.73 -8.44 -7.01
CA ARG A 379 4.76 -9.29 -6.34
C ARG A 379 5.51 -10.13 -7.37
N ILE A 380 4.79 -10.90 -8.21
CA ILE A 380 5.39 -11.72 -9.28
C ILE A 380 6.30 -10.86 -10.17
N ALA A 381 5.82 -9.68 -10.59
CA ALA A 381 6.61 -8.76 -11.39
C ALA A 381 7.85 -8.21 -10.68
N PHE A 382 7.85 -8.05 -9.35
CA PHE A 382 9.05 -7.67 -8.60
C PHE A 382 10.04 -8.82 -8.50
N ILE A 383 9.58 -10.05 -8.25
CA ILE A 383 10.45 -11.23 -8.20
C ILE A 383 11.14 -11.43 -9.56
N GLY A 384 10.41 -11.32 -10.66
CA GLY A 384 11.00 -11.42 -12.01
C GLY A 384 12.08 -10.36 -12.28
N ARG A 385 11.95 -9.16 -11.70
CA ARG A 385 12.97 -8.10 -11.81
C ARG A 385 14.17 -8.37 -10.91
N ALA A 386 13.96 -8.95 -9.72
CA ALA A 386 15.03 -9.37 -8.84
C ALA A 386 15.87 -10.50 -9.46
N ILE A 387 15.24 -11.46 -10.14
CA ILE A 387 15.94 -12.48 -10.93
C ILE A 387 16.83 -11.81 -11.98
N ALA A 388 16.27 -10.88 -12.78
CA ALA A 388 17.02 -10.13 -13.79
C ALA A 388 18.18 -9.31 -13.19
N TYR A 389 17.99 -8.75 -11.98
CA TYR A 389 19.01 -8.01 -11.25
C TYR A 389 20.19 -8.90 -10.86
N LEU A 390 19.92 -10.07 -10.26
CA LEU A 390 20.95 -10.98 -9.76
C LEU A 390 21.88 -11.53 -10.85
N HIS A 391 21.44 -11.57 -12.11
CA HIS A 391 22.30 -11.90 -13.24
C HIS A 391 23.48 -10.93 -13.44
N THR A 392 23.35 -9.70 -12.94
CA THR A 392 24.36 -8.64 -13.07
C THR A 392 24.88 -8.12 -11.74
N ALA A 393 24.21 -8.49 -10.64
CA ALA A 393 24.58 -8.18 -9.27
C ALA A 393 25.91 -8.83 -8.87
N SER A 394 26.50 -8.37 -7.78
CA SER A 394 27.69 -9.02 -7.23
C SER A 394 27.33 -10.37 -6.58
N PRO A 395 28.26 -11.35 -6.52
CA PRO A 395 28.02 -12.60 -5.78
C PRO A 395 27.66 -12.39 -4.30
N ALA A 396 28.14 -11.29 -3.69
CA ALA A 396 27.82 -10.93 -2.31
C ALA A 396 26.33 -10.62 -2.11
N GLU A 397 25.66 -10.04 -3.11
CA GLU A 397 24.22 -9.75 -3.03
C GLU A 397 23.39 -11.03 -3.12
N SER A 398 23.81 -11.98 -3.95
CA SER A 398 23.21 -13.31 -4.00
C SER A 398 23.39 -14.07 -2.69
N GLN A 399 24.59 -14.01 -2.09
CA GLN A 399 24.83 -14.61 -0.78
C GLN A 399 23.95 -13.98 0.30
N ALA A 400 23.82 -12.64 0.32
CA ALA A 400 22.99 -11.95 1.30
C ALA A 400 21.50 -12.34 1.20
N LEU A 401 20.99 -12.62 -0.01
CA LEU A 401 19.64 -13.16 -0.17
C LEU A 401 19.51 -14.56 0.44
N LEU A 402 20.45 -15.45 0.14
CA LEU A 402 20.43 -16.82 0.66
C LEU A 402 20.55 -16.84 2.19
N ASP A 403 21.46 -16.06 2.76
CA ASP A 403 21.62 -15.93 4.21
C ASP A 403 20.32 -15.48 4.88
N ARG A 404 19.57 -14.56 4.25
CA ARG A 404 18.28 -14.10 4.76
C ARG A 404 17.19 -15.14 4.61
N MET A 405 17.14 -15.88 3.51
CA MET A 405 16.21 -17.00 3.34
C MET A 405 16.41 -18.02 4.47
N VAL A 406 17.66 -18.38 4.77
CA VAL A 406 18.00 -19.26 5.90
C VAL A 406 17.58 -18.64 7.24
N ALA A 407 17.88 -17.36 7.48
CA ALA A 407 17.54 -16.69 8.73
C ALA A 407 16.03 -16.59 8.98
N HIS A 408 15.22 -16.64 7.92
CA HIS A 408 13.76 -16.61 7.97
C HIS A 408 13.11 -18.00 7.83
N ASP A 409 13.90 -19.08 7.87
CA ASP A 409 13.42 -20.46 7.71
C ASP A 409 12.62 -20.67 6.41
N VAL A 410 13.06 -19.99 5.35
CA VAL A 410 12.54 -20.20 3.99
C VAL A 410 13.18 -21.48 3.47
N GLY A 411 12.42 -22.59 3.51
CA GLY A 411 12.86 -23.98 3.35
C GLY A 411 13.56 -24.37 2.04
N GLU A 412 13.71 -25.68 1.80
CA GLU A 412 14.36 -26.22 0.59
C GLU A 412 13.54 -25.93 -0.69
N PRO A 413 14.10 -25.99 -1.92
CA PRO A 413 13.42 -25.56 -3.14
C PRO A 413 12.10 -26.32 -3.37
N ASP A 414 12.10 -27.62 -3.04
CA ASP A 414 10.93 -28.48 -3.14
C ASP A 414 9.83 -28.05 -2.15
N ASP A 415 10.20 -27.59 -0.95
CA ASP A 415 9.28 -27.07 0.06
C ASP A 415 8.76 -25.66 -0.29
N ILE A 416 9.60 -24.83 -0.94
CA ILE A 416 9.22 -23.50 -1.43
C ILE A 416 8.14 -23.62 -2.51
N ALA A 417 8.28 -24.58 -3.43
CA ALA A 417 7.32 -24.80 -4.51
C ALA A 417 6.05 -25.51 -4.02
N ALA A 418 6.11 -26.30 -2.94
CA ALA A 418 4.96 -27.04 -2.42
C ALA A 418 3.86 -26.11 -1.88
N LEU A 419 2.65 -26.22 -2.44
CA LEU A 419 1.48 -25.48 -1.99
C LEU A 419 0.68 -26.33 -0.99
N ASP A 420 0.72 -25.96 0.29
CA ASP A 420 -0.31 -26.38 1.23
C ASP A 420 -1.55 -25.50 1.02
N LEU A 421 -2.49 -25.98 0.21
CA LEU A 421 -3.73 -25.27 -0.10
C LEU A 421 -4.81 -25.51 0.97
N GLY A 422 -4.73 -26.61 1.73
CA GLY A 422 -5.74 -26.99 2.71
C GLY A 422 -5.81 -26.04 3.90
N GLN A 423 -4.68 -25.43 4.25
CA GLN A 423 -4.61 -24.40 5.29
C GLN A 423 -5.02 -23.01 4.80
N ARG A 424 -5.31 -22.85 3.49
CA ARG A 424 -5.54 -21.52 2.96
C ARG A 424 -6.91 -20.94 3.30
N LEU A 425 -6.92 -19.74 3.88
CA LEU A 425 -8.10 -19.01 4.31
C LEU A 425 -8.91 -18.47 3.14
N TRP A 426 -8.30 -18.09 2.02
CA TRP A 426 -9.01 -17.50 0.87
C TRP A 426 -8.58 -18.17 -0.43
N GLY A 427 -9.55 -18.62 -1.22
CA GLY A 427 -9.25 -19.31 -2.48
C GLY A 427 -10.40 -19.32 -3.49
N PRO A 428 -10.33 -20.21 -4.50
CA PRO A 428 -11.29 -20.28 -5.59
C PRO A 428 -12.67 -20.77 -5.10
N ASP A 429 -13.61 -20.87 -6.05
CA ASP A 429 -14.91 -21.47 -5.81
C ASP A 429 -14.75 -22.92 -5.30
N PRO A 430 -15.34 -23.28 -4.14
CA PRO A 430 -15.22 -24.62 -3.57
C PRO A 430 -15.66 -25.73 -4.54
N ARG A 431 -16.57 -25.43 -5.48
CA ARG A 431 -17.06 -26.38 -6.49
C ARG A 431 -16.04 -26.71 -7.58
N THR A 432 -14.96 -25.93 -7.68
CA THR A 432 -13.88 -26.13 -8.66
C THR A 432 -12.67 -26.86 -8.09
N LEU A 433 -12.67 -27.12 -6.78
CA LEU A 433 -11.60 -27.86 -6.13
C LEU A 433 -11.63 -29.34 -6.52
N PRO A 434 -10.47 -30.03 -6.56
CA PRO A 434 -10.44 -31.48 -6.70
C PRO A 434 -11.19 -32.14 -5.53
N PRO A 435 -11.88 -33.27 -5.74
CA PRO A 435 -12.42 -34.04 -4.63
C PRO A 435 -11.27 -34.59 -3.78
N GLU A 436 -11.41 -34.51 -2.44
CA GLU A 436 -10.48 -35.14 -1.50
C GLU A 436 -10.59 -36.67 -1.49
#